data_AF-C8WAR2-F1
#
_entry.id   AF-C8WAR2-F1
#
_cell.length_a   1.000
_cell.length_b   1.000
_cell.length_c   1.000
_cell.angle_alpha   90.00
_cell.angle_beta   90.00
_cell.angle_gamma   90.00
#
_symmetry.space_group_name_H-M   'P 1'
#
loop_
_entity.id
_entity.type
_entity.pdbx_description
1 polymer ?
#
loop_
_entity_poly.entity_id
_entity_poly.type
_entity_poly.pdbx_seq_one_letter_code
_entity_poly.pdbx_strand_id
1 'polypeptide(L)'
;MGVKLEESKGRVTFFDTIRGLSVVSMILFHFTYDLFFISHIKLTWFTPLLMQIWIPSISYPFIFIAGCMCAFSKNSFKRAGVYSLVALAIFTATTFAKVDTPITFGIFFCMASCTLVEALISRFIVMPKGYAAAILFLLIFVICIPISAGHIGVGNMIFSLPKELYQTPYLAWAGFPSPTFSSGDYYPLLPYLFLYLSGAAFNRQFKEGGYPDWMKTFSLPLVTEMGKHSLLIYILHQPILLLIALFISQNIVL
;
A
#
# COMPACT_ATOMS: atom_id res chain seq x y z
N MET A 1 23.67 13.13 -29.73
CA MET A 1 22.27 12.66 -29.92
C MET A 1 21.73 12.19 -28.58
N GLY A 2 21.25 13.13 -27.75
CA GLY A 2 20.60 12.79 -26.49
C GLY A 2 19.14 12.47 -26.78
N VAL A 3 18.72 11.25 -26.48
CA VAL A 3 17.31 10.84 -26.53
C VAL A 3 16.56 11.71 -25.52
N LYS A 4 15.94 12.78 -26.02
CA LYS A 4 14.94 13.55 -25.28
C LYS A 4 13.72 12.63 -25.22
N LEU A 5 13.70 11.76 -24.21
CA LEU A 5 12.50 11.00 -23.85
C LEU A 5 11.37 12.03 -23.74
N GLU A 6 10.36 11.89 -24.59
CA GLU A 6 9.19 12.75 -24.55
C GLU A 6 8.66 12.80 -23.12
N GLU A 7 8.88 13.93 -22.44
CA GLU A 7 8.18 14.25 -21.21
C GLU A 7 6.71 14.27 -21.56
N SER A 8 6.01 13.20 -21.21
CA SER A 8 4.57 13.12 -21.38
C SER A 8 3.96 14.33 -20.66
N LYS A 9 3.45 15.29 -21.44
CA LYS A 9 2.82 16.53 -20.95
C LYS A 9 1.90 16.20 -19.77
N GLY A 10 2.31 16.56 -18.54
CA GLY A 10 1.50 16.41 -17.33
C GLY A 10 1.94 15.35 -16.30
N ARG A 11 3.05 14.63 -16.48
CA ARG A 11 3.61 13.75 -15.43
C ARG A 11 4.37 14.58 -14.38
N VAL A 12 4.16 14.26 -13.10
CA VAL A 12 4.83 14.90 -11.97
C VAL A 12 5.78 13.88 -11.35
N THR A 13 7.08 14.04 -11.61
CA THR A 13 8.12 13.05 -11.25
C THR A 13 8.22 12.80 -9.76
N PHE A 14 7.91 13.81 -8.93
CA PHE A 14 7.90 13.70 -7.48
C PHE A 14 7.06 12.51 -6.97
N PHE A 15 5.85 12.29 -7.51
CA PHE A 15 5.02 11.16 -7.09
C PHE A 15 5.63 9.81 -7.45
N ASP A 16 6.32 9.72 -8.58
CA ASP A 16 7.05 8.53 -8.97
C ASP A 16 8.27 8.33 -8.05
N THR A 17 9.00 9.39 -7.68
CA THR A 17 10.11 9.28 -6.71
C THR A 17 9.66 8.80 -5.35
N ILE A 18 8.59 9.36 -4.78
CA ILE A 18 8.07 8.93 -3.47
C ILE A 18 7.59 7.47 -3.53
N ARG A 19 6.88 7.08 -4.60
CA ARG A 19 6.48 5.69 -4.79
C ARG A 19 7.70 4.77 -4.89
N GLY A 20 8.74 5.21 -5.59
CA GLY A 20 10.01 4.51 -5.68
C GLY A 20 10.68 4.30 -4.33
N LEU A 21 10.69 5.32 -3.45
CA LEU A 21 11.22 5.19 -2.09
C LEU A 21 10.46 4.11 -1.29
N SER A 22 9.13 4.09 -1.38
CA SER A 22 8.31 3.03 -0.78
C SER A 22 8.66 1.65 -1.34
N VAL A 23 8.88 1.52 -2.65
CA VAL A 23 9.27 0.25 -3.29
C VAL A 23 10.66 -0.22 -2.83
N VAL A 24 11.64 0.68 -2.75
CA VAL A 24 12.98 0.33 -2.24
C VAL A 24 12.89 -0.14 -0.79
N SER A 25 12.18 0.60 0.06
CA SER A 25 11.99 0.25 1.46
C SER A 25 11.25 -1.08 1.63
N MET A 26 10.23 -1.34 0.81
CA MET A 26 9.51 -2.62 0.74
C MET A 26 10.42 -3.80 0.40
N ILE A 27 11.29 -3.67 -0.62
CA ILE A 27 12.25 -4.71 -1.00
C ILE A 27 13.19 -5.02 0.17
N LEU A 28 13.73 -3.98 0.82
CA LEU A 28 14.62 -4.15 1.96
C LEU A 28 13.92 -4.82 3.14
N PHE A 29 12.68 -4.44 3.42
CA PHE A 29 11.87 -5.04 4.47
C PHE A 29 11.61 -6.52 4.19
N HIS A 30 11.10 -6.87 3.01
CA HIS A 30 10.82 -8.27 2.66
C HIS A 30 12.08 -9.13 2.62
N PHE A 31 13.20 -8.60 2.13
CA PHE A 31 14.46 -9.33 2.16
C PHE A 31 14.89 -9.62 3.60
N THR A 32 14.79 -8.63 4.49
CA THR A 32 15.09 -8.80 5.93
C THR A 32 14.13 -9.82 6.57
N TYR A 33 12.84 -9.74 6.24
CA TYR A 33 11.82 -10.66 6.72
C TYR A 33 12.12 -12.10 6.28
N ASP A 34 12.43 -12.32 5.00
CA ASP A 34 12.73 -13.64 4.44
C ASP A 34 13.98 -14.24 5.09
N LEU A 35 15.05 -13.45 5.27
CA LEU A 35 16.25 -13.92 5.95
C LEU A 35 15.94 -14.35 7.40
N PHE A 36 15.11 -13.60 8.12
CA PHE A 36 14.82 -13.87 9.53
C PHE A 36 13.80 -15.00 9.73
N PHE A 37 12.64 -14.93 9.08
CA PHE A 37 11.53 -15.86 9.32
C PHE A 37 11.62 -17.14 8.48
N ILE A 38 12.15 -17.06 7.26
CA ILE A 38 12.18 -18.20 6.32
C ILE A 38 13.55 -18.88 6.33
N SER A 39 14.63 -18.11 6.25
CA SER A 39 16.00 -18.64 6.27
C SER A 39 16.59 -18.81 7.68
N HIS A 40 15.85 -18.41 8.73
CA HIS A 40 16.24 -18.53 10.13
C HIS A 40 17.59 -17.89 10.50
N ILE A 41 18.01 -16.86 9.75
CA ILE A 41 19.22 -16.10 10.03
C ILE A 41 18.96 -15.16 11.21
N LYS A 42 19.83 -15.22 12.22
CA LYS A 42 19.68 -14.42 13.43
C LYS A 42 19.98 -12.94 13.17
N LEU A 43 18.95 -12.12 13.13
CA LEU A 43 19.06 -10.66 13.02
C LEU A 43 18.61 -10.00 14.34
N THR A 44 19.54 -9.76 15.26
CA THR A 44 19.23 -9.24 16.62
C THR A 44 18.58 -7.86 16.64
N TRP A 45 18.76 -7.08 15.58
CA TRP A 45 18.18 -5.75 15.41
C TRP A 45 16.77 -5.78 14.79
N PHE A 46 16.36 -6.88 14.16
CA PHE A 46 15.06 -7.03 13.51
C PHE A 46 14.00 -7.44 14.54
N THR A 47 13.43 -6.44 15.20
CA THR A 47 12.50 -6.62 16.33
C THR A 47 11.04 -6.35 15.95
N PRO A 48 10.05 -6.86 16.71
CA PRO A 48 8.64 -6.53 16.49
C PRO A 48 8.35 -5.03 16.52
N LEU A 49 9.04 -4.26 17.36
CA LEU A 49 8.92 -2.80 17.42
C LEU A 49 9.37 -2.15 16.11
N LEU A 50 10.50 -2.60 15.55
CA LEU A 50 10.97 -2.10 14.27
C LEU A 50 9.97 -2.40 13.15
N MET A 51 9.41 -3.62 13.13
CA MET A 51 8.38 -4.00 12.14
C MET A 51 7.12 -3.12 12.25
N GLN A 52 6.66 -2.82 13.47
CA GLN A 52 5.51 -1.94 13.72
C GLN A 52 5.72 -0.51 13.18
N ILE A 53 6.97 -0.07 12.99
CA ILE A 53 7.29 1.25 12.43
C ILE A 53 7.61 1.16 10.92
N TRP A 54 8.36 0.13 10.51
CA TRP A 54 8.83 -0.02 9.13
C TRP A 54 7.69 -0.36 8.17
N ILE A 55 6.78 -1.25 8.55
CA ILE A 55 5.65 -1.63 7.68
C ILE A 55 4.77 -0.40 7.35
N PRO A 56 4.29 0.40 8.33
CA PRO A 56 3.54 1.62 8.04
C PRO A 56 4.33 2.69 7.27
N SER A 57 5.64 2.82 7.50
CA SER A 57 6.47 3.80 6.78
C SER A 57 6.58 3.50 5.28
N ILE A 58 6.39 2.23 4.89
CA ILE A 58 6.27 1.80 3.50
C ILE A 58 4.85 2.04 2.99
N SER A 59 3.86 1.47 3.67
CA SER A 59 2.51 1.30 3.13
C SER A 59 1.67 2.57 3.19
N TYR A 60 1.80 3.39 4.23
CA TYR A 60 0.98 4.60 4.37
C TYR A 60 1.31 5.63 3.27
N PRO A 61 2.59 5.97 3.01
CA PRO A 61 2.92 6.83 1.87
C PRO A 61 2.49 6.21 0.54
N PHE A 62 2.65 4.89 0.37
CA PHE A 62 2.26 4.21 -0.85
C PHE A 62 0.75 4.33 -1.14
N ILE A 63 -0.11 4.07 -0.14
CA ILE A 63 -1.56 4.18 -0.24
C ILE A 63 -2.00 5.63 -0.48
N PHE A 64 -1.43 6.58 0.27
CA PHE A 64 -1.73 8.00 0.10
C PHE A 64 -1.39 8.47 -1.32
N ILE A 65 -0.20 8.13 -1.82
CA ILE A 65 0.23 8.47 -3.19
C ILE A 65 -0.65 7.76 -4.22
N ALA A 66 -1.05 6.51 -4.00
CA ALA A 66 -2.00 5.82 -4.88
C ALA A 66 -3.34 6.58 -4.97
N GLY A 67 -3.83 7.14 -3.86
CA GLY A 67 -4.97 8.04 -3.83
C GLY A 67 -4.74 9.33 -4.62
N CYS A 68 -3.58 9.98 -4.45
CA CYS A 68 -3.19 11.14 -5.26
C CYS A 68 -3.27 10.84 -6.76
N MET A 69 -2.89 9.62 -7.18
CA MET A 69 -2.90 9.20 -8.58
C MET A 69 -4.29 9.01 -9.18
N CYS A 70 -5.38 9.05 -8.40
CA CYS A 70 -6.74 9.09 -8.96
C CYS A 70 -6.97 10.29 -9.88
N ALA A 71 -6.42 11.46 -9.53
CA ALA A 71 -6.59 12.68 -10.31
C ALA A 71 -5.98 12.61 -11.73
N PHE A 72 -5.14 11.61 -12.00
CA PHE A 72 -4.52 11.36 -13.31
C PHE A 72 -5.12 10.16 -14.05
N SER A 73 -6.04 9.44 -13.42
CA SER A 73 -6.68 8.26 -14.00
C SER A 73 -7.64 8.63 -15.12
N LYS A 74 -7.44 8.06 -16.30
CA LYS A 74 -8.43 8.16 -17.40
C LYS A 74 -9.60 7.19 -17.21
N ASN A 75 -9.35 6.04 -16.58
CA ASN A 75 -10.36 5.00 -16.35
C ASN A 75 -10.08 4.26 -15.03
N SER A 76 -10.66 4.75 -13.95
CA SER A 76 -10.47 4.19 -12.60
C SER A 76 -11.08 2.80 -12.44
N PHE A 77 -12.17 2.47 -13.15
CA PHE A 77 -12.75 1.12 -13.13
C PHE A 77 -11.81 0.08 -13.75
N LYS A 78 -11.20 0.39 -14.90
CA LYS A 78 -10.18 -0.47 -15.51
C LYS A 78 -9.00 -0.68 -14.56
N ARG A 79 -8.54 0.40 -13.91
CA ARG A 79 -7.43 0.33 -12.94
C ARG A 79 -7.78 -0.53 -11.72
N ALA A 80 -8.97 -0.38 -11.16
CA ALA A 80 -9.46 -1.24 -10.08
C ALA A 80 -9.53 -2.71 -10.51
N GLY A 81 -9.97 -2.99 -11.74
CA GLY A 81 -9.97 -4.34 -12.32
C GLY A 81 -8.58 -4.94 -12.43
N VAL A 82 -7.59 -4.17 -12.92
CA VAL A 82 -6.19 -4.61 -12.97
C VAL A 82 -5.66 -4.94 -11.57
N TYR A 83 -5.89 -4.08 -10.58
CA TYR A 83 -5.47 -4.36 -9.19
C TYR A 83 -6.18 -5.57 -8.60
N SER A 84 -7.45 -5.80 -8.95
CA SER A 84 -8.20 -6.98 -8.51
C SER A 84 -7.61 -8.27 -9.08
N LEU A 85 -7.24 -8.26 -10.37
CA LEU A 85 -6.57 -9.41 -11.01
C LEU A 85 -5.21 -9.70 -10.38
N VAL A 86 -4.44 -8.66 -10.09
CA VAL A 86 -3.14 -8.81 -9.41
C VAL A 86 -3.32 -9.34 -7.98
N ALA A 87 -4.29 -8.81 -7.23
CA ALA A 87 -4.61 -9.31 -5.88
C ALA A 87 -4.99 -10.79 -5.91
N LEU A 88 -5.82 -11.20 -6.88
CA LEU A 88 -6.21 -12.59 -7.08
C LEU A 88 -5.01 -13.47 -7.43
N ALA A 89 -4.13 -13.02 -8.33
CA ALA A 89 -2.93 -13.74 -8.72
C ALA A 89 -1.95 -13.92 -7.54
N ILE A 90 -1.79 -12.90 -6.70
CA ILE A 90 -0.95 -12.98 -5.49
C ILE A 90 -1.56 -13.96 -4.48
N PHE A 91 -2.88 -13.88 -4.24
CA PHE A 91 -3.59 -14.79 -3.36
C PHE A 91 -3.44 -16.25 -3.83
N THR A 92 -3.66 -16.53 -5.11
CA THR A 92 -3.51 -17.88 -5.65
C THR A 92 -2.07 -18.35 -5.56
N ALA A 93 -1.10 -17.54 -6.01
CA ALA A 93 0.32 -17.89 -5.97
C ALA A 93 0.80 -18.21 -4.55
N THR A 94 0.46 -17.38 -3.56
CA THR A 94 0.86 -17.60 -2.16
C THR A 94 0.16 -18.79 -1.52
N THR A 95 -1.11 -19.03 -1.86
CA THR A 95 -1.87 -20.21 -1.39
C THR A 95 -1.27 -21.52 -1.89
N PHE A 96 -0.81 -21.57 -3.14
CA PHE A 96 -0.21 -22.78 -3.71
C PHE A 96 1.27 -22.95 -3.35
N ALA A 97 2.03 -21.86 -3.23
CA ALA A 97 3.45 -21.92 -2.89
C ALA A 97 3.68 -22.43 -1.46
N LYS A 98 2.78 -22.13 -0.51
CA LYS A 98 2.83 -22.59 0.89
C LYS A 98 4.17 -22.34 1.59
N VAL A 99 4.86 -21.26 1.19
CA VAL A 99 6.14 -20.85 1.80
C VAL A 99 5.91 -20.12 3.13
N ASP A 100 4.83 -19.34 3.21
CA ASP A 100 4.37 -18.64 4.42
C ASP A 100 2.83 -18.59 4.40
N THR A 101 2.23 -17.92 5.38
CA THR A 101 0.81 -17.61 5.45
C THR A 101 0.34 -16.96 4.14
N PRO A 102 -0.71 -17.49 3.48
CA PRO A 102 -1.22 -16.92 2.24
C PRO A 102 -1.62 -15.44 2.39
N ILE A 103 -1.39 -14.65 1.34
CA ILE A 103 -1.76 -13.23 1.33
C ILE A 103 -3.23 -13.10 0.98
N THR A 104 -4.07 -12.85 1.99
CA THR A 104 -5.51 -12.61 1.87
C THR A 104 -5.82 -11.16 2.26
N PHE A 105 -6.47 -10.42 1.37
CA PHE A 105 -6.73 -8.98 1.54
C PHE A 105 -5.46 -8.13 1.75
N GLY A 106 -4.38 -8.42 1.01
CA GLY A 106 -3.14 -7.62 1.03
C GLY A 106 -3.26 -6.28 0.29
N ILE A 107 -2.14 -5.56 0.13
CA ILE A 107 -2.14 -4.17 -0.38
C ILE A 107 -2.83 -3.99 -1.75
N PHE A 108 -2.77 -4.98 -2.65
CA PHE A 108 -3.44 -4.88 -3.96
C PHE A 108 -4.96 -5.01 -3.86
N PHE A 109 -5.45 -5.82 -2.93
CA PHE A 109 -6.87 -5.84 -2.61
C PHE A 109 -7.32 -4.47 -2.05
N CYS A 110 -6.53 -3.89 -1.14
CA CYS A 110 -6.76 -2.54 -0.63
C CYS A 110 -6.82 -1.52 -1.77
N MET A 111 -5.81 -1.51 -2.66
CA MET A 111 -5.75 -0.58 -3.77
C MET A 111 -6.91 -0.77 -4.75
N ALA A 112 -7.29 -2.01 -5.06
CA ALA A 112 -8.44 -2.31 -5.90
C ALA A 112 -9.73 -1.76 -5.29
N SER A 113 -9.98 -2.08 -4.02
CA SER A 113 -11.19 -1.70 -3.30
C SER A 113 -11.29 -0.19 -3.11
N CYS A 114 -10.19 0.47 -2.70
CA CYS A 114 -10.16 1.92 -2.56
C CYS A 114 -10.34 2.64 -3.90
N THR A 115 -9.69 2.16 -4.96
CA THR A 115 -9.86 2.74 -6.31
C THR A 115 -11.30 2.58 -6.80
N LEU A 116 -11.93 1.42 -6.53
CA LEU A 116 -13.32 1.17 -6.90
C LEU A 116 -14.27 2.09 -6.15
N VAL A 117 -14.13 2.20 -4.83
CA VAL A 117 -14.94 3.10 -4.00
C VAL A 117 -14.78 4.55 -4.45
N GLU A 118 -13.55 5.01 -4.68
CA GLU A 118 -13.28 6.36 -5.16
C GLU A 118 -13.87 6.63 -6.56
N ALA A 119 -13.84 5.63 -7.46
CA ALA A 119 -14.46 5.71 -8.77
C ALA A 119 -15.99 5.79 -8.68
N LEU A 120 -16.61 5.01 -7.79
CA LEU A 120 -18.05 5.04 -7.53
C LEU A 120 -18.47 6.38 -6.93
N ILE A 121 -17.76 6.86 -5.90
CA ILE A 121 -18.00 8.18 -5.32
C ILE A 121 -17.90 9.23 -6.43
N SER A 122 -16.83 9.24 -7.23
CA SER A 122 -16.65 10.24 -8.29
C SER A 122 -17.67 10.15 -9.43
N ARG A 123 -18.28 8.99 -9.66
CA ARG A 123 -19.31 8.76 -10.69
C ARG A 123 -20.68 9.26 -10.24
N PHE A 124 -21.04 9.00 -8.98
CA PHE A 124 -22.41 9.19 -8.48
C PHE A 124 -22.55 10.34 -7.49
N ILE A 125 -21.45 10.81 -6.90
CA ILE A 125 -21.41 11.81 -5.83
C ILE A 125 -20.33 12.86 -6.18
N VAL A 126 -20.50 14.09 -5.70
CA VAL A 126 -19.41 15.08 -5.75
C VAL A 126 -18.37 14.69 -4.69
N MET A 127 -17.25 14.14 -5.15
CA MET A 127 -16.14 13.80 -4.26
C MET A 127 -15.66 15.05 -3.50
N PRO A 128 -15.49 14.99 -2.17
CA PRO A 128 -14.94 16.08 -1.39
C PRO A 128 -13.57 16.49 -1.94
N LYS A 129 -13.43 17.78 -2.26
CA LYS A 129 -12.17 18.38 -2.72
C LYS A 129 -11.70 19.43 -1.72
N GLY A 130 -10.39 19.63 -1.63
CA GLY A 130 -9.77 20.64 -0.78
C GLY A 130 -8.97 20.06 0.38
N TYR A 131 -8.06 20.88 0.91
CA TYR A 131 -7.18 20.49 2.01
C TYR A 131 -7.93 20.15 3.30
N ALA A 132 -9.06 20.81 3.56
CA ALA A 132 -9.91 20.48 4.71
C ALA A 132 -10.48 19.06 4.63
N ALA A 133 -10.96 18.63 3.46
CA ALA A 133 -11.44 17.27 3.25
C ALA A 133 -10.31 16.24 3.38
N ALA A 134 -9.12 16.56 2.84
CA ALA A 134 -7.93 15.71 3.01
C ALA A 134 -7.57 15.53 4.49
N ILE A 135 -7.49 16.63 5.25
CA ILE A 135 -7.20 16.58 6.70
C ILE A 135 -8.28 15.80 7.43
N LEU A 136 -9.56 16.00 7.12
CA LEU A 136 -10.66 15.26 7.75
C LEU A 136 -10.51 13.74 7.53
N PHE A 137 -10.30 13.31 6.28
CA PHE A 137 -10.10 11.89 5.99
C PHE A 137 -8.84 11.33 6.66
N LEU A 138 -7.76 12.11 6.74
CA LEU A 138 -6.55 11.71 7.45
C LEU A 138 -6.81 11.54 8.96
N LEU A 139 -7.59 12.44 9.58
CA LEU A 139 -7.96 12.32 10.99
C LEU A 139 -8.83 11.08 11.24
N ILE A 140 -9.81 10.82 10.36
CA ILE A 140 -10.64 9.60 10.44
C ILE A 140 -9.76 8.36 10.29
N PHE A 141 -8.81 8.36 9.34
CA PHE A 141 -7.85 7.27 9.19
C PHE A 141 -7.12 7.00 10.51
N VAL A 142 -6.53 8.03 11.13
CA VAL A 142 -5.76 7.90 12.38
C VAL A 142 -6.64 7.33 13.52
N ILE A 143 -7.88 7.82 13.65
CA ILE A 143 -8.83 7.31 14.66
C ILE A 143 -9.19 5.84 14.40
N CYS A 144 -9.24 5.42 13.14
CA CYS A 144 -9.62 4.07 12.75
C CYS A 144 -8.45 3.11 12.54
N ILE A 145 -7.18 3.52 12.72
CA ILE A 145 -6.01 2.61 12.67
C ILE A 145 -6.24 1.32 13.47
N PRO A 146 -6.71 1.37 14.73
CA PRO A 146 -6.89 0.16 15.54
C PRO A 146 -8.16 -0.64 15.22
N ILE A 147 -8.89 -0.34 14.14
CA ILE A 147 -10.18 -0.99 13.83
C ILE A 147 -10.05 -2.52 13.76
N SER A 148 -8.97 -3.04 13.19
CA SER A 148 -8.73 -4.49 13.13
C SER A 148 -8.52 -5.14 14.50
N ALA A 149 -8.18 -4.35 15.52
CA ALA A 149 -8.00 -4.77 16.91
C ALA A 149 -9.25 -4.59 17.78
N GLY A 150 -10.43 -4.34 17.19
CA GLY A 150 -11.69 -4.28 17.95
C GLY A 150 -12.06 -2.91 18.50
N HIS A 151 -11.33 -1.84 18.16
CA HIS A 151 -11.58 -0.52 18.73
C HIS A 151 -11.21 0.61 17.78
N ILE A 152 -11.73 1.80 18.04
CA ILE A 152 -11.38 3.06 17.37
C ILE A 152 -11.02 4.11 18.43
N GLY A 153 -10.20 5.08 18.07
CA GLY A 153 -9.79 6.14 18.98
C GLY A 153 -8.28 6.34 19.06
N VAL A 154 -7.89 7.38 19.81
CA VAL A 154 -6.48 7.77 20.00
C VAL A 154 -6.27 8.14 21.47
N GLY A 155 -5.17 7.69 22.06
CA GLY A 155 -4.82 8.01 23.44
C GLY A 155 -5.87 7.50 24.42
N ASN A 156 -6.40 8.39 25.26
CA ASN A 156 -7.38 8.03 26.30
C ASN A 156 -8.83 7.94 25.78
N MET A 157 -9.11 8.35 24.54
CA MET A 157 -10.45 8.30 23.95
C MET A 157 -10.57 7.08 23.05
N ILE A 158 -10.71 5.89 23.65
CA ILE A 158 -10.85 4.62 22.94
C ILE A 158 -12.28 4.09 23.09
N PHE A 159 -12.88 3.69 21.98
CA PHE A 159 -14.21 3.10 21.91
C PHE A 159 -14.11 1.68 21.36
N SER A 160 -14.61 0.70 22.12
CA SER A 160 -14.69 -0.67 21.67
C SER A 160 -15.81 -0.84 20.65
N LEU A 161 -15.56 -1.60 19.60
CA LEU A 161 -16.55 -1.97 18.61
C LEU A 161 -17.30 -3.24 19.03
N PRO A 162 -18.52 -3.47 18.50
CA PRO A 162 -19.28 -4.68 18.77
C PRO A 162 -18.47 -5.94 18.42
N LYS A 163 -18.42 -6.90 19.34
CA LYS A 163 -17.62 -8.13 19.18
C LYS A 163 -18.12 -9.01 18.04
N GLU A 164 -19.41 -8.91 17.74
CA GLU A 164 -20.11 -9.66 16.68
C GLU A 164 -19.50 -9.41 15.30
N LEU A 165 -18.94 -8.22 15.07
CA LEU A 165 -18.23 -7.88 13.83
C LEU A 165 -17.00 -8.75 13.59
N TYR A 166 -16.37 -9.26 14.67
CA TYR A 166 -15.14 -10.04 14.64
C TYR A 166 -15.40 -11.54 14.84
N GLN A 167 -16.65 -12.00 14.81
CA GLN A 167 -16.94 -13.43 14.99
C GLN A 167 -16.90 -14.21 13.66
N THR A 168 -16.99 -13.52 12.53
CA THR A 168 -17.08 -14.13 11.21
C THR A 168 -15.88 -13.79 10.33
N PRO A 169 -15.30 -14.77 9.60
CA PRO A 169 -14.22 -14.50 8.67
C PRO A 169 -14.67 -13.66 7.46
N TYR A 170 -15.98 -13.60 7.18
CA TYR A 170 -16.53 -12.90 6.01
C TYR A 170 -16.43 -11.38 6.08
N LEU A 171 -16.04 -10.80 7.23
CA LEU A 171 -15.85 -9.35 7.40
C LEU A 171 -14.37 -8.94 7.44
N ALA A 172 -13.43 -9.88 7.29
CA ALA A 172 -12.01 -9.57 7.24
C ALA A 172 -11.67 -8.61 6.08
N TRP A 173 -12.30 -8.75 4.92
CA TRP A 173 -12.08 -7.81 3.80
C TRP A 173 -12.42 -6.36 4.13
N ALA A 174 -13.38 -6.14 5.03
CA ALA A 174 -13.85 -4.83 5.42
C ALA A 174 -12.97 -4.20 6.53
N GLY A 175 -12.25 -5.01 7.30
CA GLY A 175 -11.44 -4.54 8.44
C GLY A 175 -11.78 -5.21 9.77
N PHE A 176 -12.65 -6.22 9.77
CA PHE A 176 -13.10 -6.93 10.99
C PHE A 176 -12.67 -8.41 10.91
N PRO A 177 -11.39 -8.71 11.14
CA PRO A 177 -10.90 -10.08 11.05
C PRO A 177 -11.40 -10.92 12.23
N SER A 178 -11.80 -12.18 11.96
CA SER A 178 -12.12 -13.13 13.03
C SER A 178 -10.86 -13.65 13.75
N PRO A 179 -10.95 -14.18 14.98
CA PRO A 179 -9.82 -14.81 15.67
C PRO A 179 -9.12 -15.91 14.88
N THR A 180 -9.82 -16.59 13.96
CA THR A 180 -9.26 -17.64 13.10
C THR A 180 -8.71 -17.12 11.76
N PHE A 181 -8.83 -15.82 11.50
CA PHE A 181 -8.32 -15.21 10.26
C PHE A 181 -6.82 -14.96 10.39
N SER A 182 -6.07 -15.28 9.34
CA SER A 182 -4.65 -14.97 9.23
C SER A 182 -4.32 -14.62 7.79
N SER A 183 -3.35 -13.73 7.62
CA SER A 183 -2.82 -13.34 6.31
C SER A 183 -1.36 -12.93 6.45
N GLY A 184 -0.52 -13.31 5.48
CA GLY A 184 0.87 -12.86 5.41
C GLY A 184 1.01 -11.36 5.12
N ASP A 185 -0.04 -10.76 4.56
CA ASP A 185 -0.16 -9.30 4.39
C ASP A 185 -1.63 -8.87 4.49
N TYR A 186 -1.95 -7.91 5.37
CA TYR A 186 -3.33 -7.56 5.70
C TYR A 186 -3.60 -6.05 5.61
N TYR A 187 -4.17 -5.65 4.48
CA TYR A 187 -4.68 -4.32 4.17
C TYR A 187 -6.15 -4.42 3.74
N PRO A 188 -7.09 -4.54 4.69
CA PRO A 188 -8.53 -4.48 4.44
C PRO A 188 -8.97 -3.13 3.85
N LEU A 189 -10.25 -2.98 3.52
CA LEU A 189 -10.78 -1.70 3.04
C LEU A 189 -10.68 -0.60 4.12
N LEU A 190 -11.15 -0.87 5.34
CA LEU A 190 -11.02 0.06 6.47
C LEU A 190 -9.78 -0.30 7.29
N PRO A 191 -8.98 0.70 7.71
CA PRO A 191 -9.22 2.15 7.62
C PRO A 191 -8.60 2.79 6.37
N TYR A 192 -7.87 2.03 5.56
CA TYR A 192 -7.01 2.54 4.49
C TYR A 192 -7.74 3.31 3.39
N LEU A 193 -9.04 3.06 3.20
CA LEU A 193 -9.91 3.88 2.37
C LEU A 193 -9.78 5.37 2.72
N PHE A 194 -9.77 5.73 4.00
CA PHE A 194 -9.69 7.12 4.43
C PHE A 194 -8.34 7.75 4.06
N LEU A 195 -7.24 7.01 4.23
CA LEU A 195 -5.92 7.48 3.80
C LEU A 195 -5.85 7.68 2.28
N TYR A 196 -6.46 6.77 1.53
CA TYR A 196 -6.54 6.86 0.07
C TYR A 196 -7.38 8.06 -0.38
N LEU A 197 -8.57 8.26 0.20
CA LEU A 197 -9.45 9.39 -0.09
C LEU A 197 -8.82 10.72 0.32
N SER A 198 -8.04 10.74 1.41
CA SER A 198 -7.22 11.90 1.80
C SER A 198 -6.25 12.30 0.69
N GLY A 199 -5.49 11.33 0.14
CA GLY A 199 -4.58 11.57 -0.98
C GLY A 199 -5.32 12.05 -2.24
N ALA A 200 -6.47 11.45 -2.54
CA ALA A 200 -7.29 11.86 -3.68
C ALA A 200 -7.81 13.31 -3.54
N ALA A 201 -8.34 13.67 -2.38
CA ALA A 201 -8.83 15.03 -2.09
C ALA A 201 -7.70 16.06 -2.12
N PHE A 202 -6.55 15.73 -1.53
CA PHE A 202 -5.34 16.56 -1.52
C PHE A 202 -4.87 16.87 -2.94
N ASN A 203 -4.68 15.83 -3.75
CA ASN A 203 -4.07 16.02 -5.06
C ASN A 203 -5.01 16.66 -6.09
N ARG A 204 -6.33 16.47 -5.96
CA ARG A 204 -7.30 17.19 -6.81
C ARG A 204 -7.20 18.70 -6.60
N GLN A 205 -7.17 19.15 -5.34
CA GLN A 205 -6.96 20.57 -5.01
C GLN A 205 -5.61 21.07 -5.53
N PHE A 206 -4.55 20.28 -5.31
CA PHE A 206 -3.21 20.69 -5.69
C PHE A 206 -3.01 20.77 -7.20
N LYS A 207 -3.63 19.85 -7.94
CA LYS A 207 -3.65 19.86 -9.41
C LYS A 207 -4.37 21.09 -9.96
N GLU A 208 -5.50 21.50 -9.36
CA GLU A 208 -6.22 22.73 -9.75
C GLU A 208 -5.34 23.98 -9.59
N GLY A 209 -4.53 24.04 -8.52
CA GLY A 209 -3.58 25.14 -8.28
C GLY A 209 -2.31 25.08 -9.13
N GLY A 210 -2.07 23.98 -9.83
CA GLY A 210 -0.84 23.72 -10.58
C GLY A 210 0.31 23.27 -9.69
N TYR A 211 1.10 22.31 -10.18
CA TYR A 211 2.28 21.85 -9.46
C TYR A 211 3.43 22.85 -9.60
N PRO A 212 4.10 23.23 -8.50
CA PRO A 212 5.43 23.82 -8.52
C PRO A 212 6.41 23.06 -9.42
N ASP A 213 7.30 23.80 -10.08
CA ASP A 213 8.24 23.21 -11.05
C ASP A 213 9.21 22.23 -10.42
N TRP A 214 9.62 22.46 -9.18
CA TRP A 214 10.49 21.52 -8.46
C TRP A 214 9.87 20.12 -8.36
N MET A 215 8.55 19.94 -8.27
CA MET A 215 7.96 18.60 -8.24
C MET A 215 7.90 17.92 -9.60
N LYS A 216 7.91 18.71 -10.67
CA LYS A 216 7.94 18.20 -12.04
C LYS A 216 9.35 17.75 -12.42
N THR A 217 10.36 18.31 -11.78
CA THR A 217 11.78 18.03 -12.07
C THR A 217 12.49 17.21 -11.00
N PHE A 218 11.98 17.19 -9.76
CA PHE A 218 12.57 16.41 -8.67
C PHE A 218 12.56 14.93 -9.03
N SER A 219 13.75 14.36 -9.06
CA SER A 219 13.94 12.96 -9.42
C SER A 219 15.21 12.44 -8.76
N LEU A 220 15.10 11.26 -8.17
CA LEU A 220 16.23 10.42 -7.83
C LEU A 220 16.28 9.32 -8.91
N PRO A 221 17.16 9.40 -9.94
CA PRO A 221 16.95 8.71 -11.21
C PRO A 221 16.53 7.24 -11.11
N LEU A 222 17.28 6.42 -10.34
CA LEU A 222 16.97 5.00 -10.16
C LEU A 222 15.67 4.79 -9.37
N VAL A 223 15.49 5.53 -8.29
CA VAL A 223 14.31 5.43 -7.41
C VAL A 223 13.05 5.85 -8.16
N THR A 224 13.09 6.97 -8.88
CA THR A 224 12.00 7.45 -9.73
C THR A 224 11.66 6.41 -10.80
N GLU A 225 12.66 5.79 -11.41
CA GLU A 225 12.45 4.75 -12.42
C GLU A 225 11.77 3.50 -11.83
N MET A 226 12.18 3.10 -10.63
CA MET A 226 11.49 2.05 -9.87
C MET A 226 10.04 2.45 -9.55
N GLY A 227 9.77 3.71 -9.22
CA GLY A 227 8.42 4.21 -8.98
C GLY A 227 7.51 4.17 -10.20
N LYS A 228 8.05 4.47 -11.39
CA LYS A 228 7.32 4.34 -12.67
C LYS A 228 6.93 2.89 -12.96
N HIS A 229 7.80 1.93 -12.59
CA HIS A 229 7.63 0.49 -12.82
C HIS A 229 7.19 -0.28 -11.56
N SER A 230 6.70 0.44 -10.55
CA SER A 230 6.40 -0.10 -9.21
C SER A 230 5.52 -1.35 -9.23
N LEU A 231 4.51 -1.43 -10.10
CA LEU A 231 3.65 -2.60 -10.22
C LEU A 231 4.45 -3.87 -10.58
N LEU A 232 5.32 -3.77 -11.58
CA LEU A 232 6.15 -4.89 -12.03
C LEU A 232 7.11 -5.32 -10.91
N ILE A 233 7.78 -4.35 -10.30
CA ILE A 233 8.73 -4.60 -9.22
C ILE A 233 8.02 -5.23 -8.02
N TYR A 234 6.81 -4.75 -7.68
CA TYR A 234 6.01 -5.34 -6.61
C TYR A 234 5.65 -6.79 -6.92
N ILE A 235 5.27 -7.15 -8.14
CA ILE A 235 4.92 -8.54 -8.44
C ILE A 235 6.16 -9.45 -8.38
N LEU A 236 7.31 -8.96 -8.82
CA LEU A 236 8.52 -9.77 -8.96
C LEU A 236 9.40 -9.83 -7.72
N HIS A 237 9.31 -8.84 -6.80
CA HIS A 237 10.25 -8.78 -5.68
C HIS A 237 10.19 -10.04 -4.81
N GLN A 238 9.02 -10.48 -4.34
CA GLN A 238 8.95 -11.58 -3.38
C GLN A 238 9.48 -12.90 -3.96
N PRO A 239 9.09 -13.36 -5.17
CA PRO A 239 9.69 -14.56 -5.76
C PRO A 239 11.22 -14.48 -5.90
N ILE A 240 11.75 -13.32 -6.29
CA ILE A 240 13.19 -13.12 -6.46
C ILE A 240 13.89 -13.11 -5.10
N LEU A 241 13.35 -12.40 -4.12
CA LEU A 241 13.92 -12.30 -2.77
C LEU A 241 13.94 -13.65 -2.07
N LEU A 242 12.88 -14.45 -2.20
CA LEU A 242 12.84 -15.83 -1.70
C LEU A 242 13.97 -16.68 -2.28
N LEU A 243 14.19 -16.62 -3.60
CA LEU A 243 15.28 -17.37 -4.24
C LEU A 243 16.66 -16.93 -3.73
N ILE A 244 16.87 -15.63 -3.56
CA ILE A 244 18.13 -15.07 -3.05
C ILE A 244 18.34 -15.48 -1.57
N ALA A 245 17.31 -15.36 -0.73
CA ALA A 245 17.39 -15.70 0.69
C ALA A 245 17.71 -17.20 0.87
N LEU A 246 17.04 -18.07 0.12
CA LEU A 246 17.33 -19.51 0.09
C LEU A 246 18.76 -19.80 -0.36
N PHE A 247 19.23 -19.12 -1.41
CA PHE A 247 20.62 -19.29 -1.88
C PHE A 247 21.64 -18.89 -0.81
N ILE A 248 21.45 -17.75 -0.14
CA ILE A 248 22.32 -17.28 0.94
C ILE A 248 22.34 -18.27 2.10
N SER A 249 21.16 -18.73 2.53
CA SER A 249 21.00 -19.69 3.63
C SER A 249 21.76 -20.99 3.36
N GLN A 250 21.71 -21.50 2.12
CA GLN A 250 22.34 -22.77 1.75
C GLN A 250 23.86 -22.68 1.53
N ASN A 251 24.40 -21.52 1.14
CA ASN A 251 25.78 -21.42 0.64
C ASN A 251 26.71 -20.53 1.48
N ILE A 252 26.17 -19.67 2.34
CA ILE A 252 26.98 -18.64 3.04
C ILE A 252 26.95 -18.81 4.56
N VAL A 253 25.86 -19.34 5.12
CA VAL A 253 25.62 -19.38 6.57
C VAL A 253 25.88 -20.77 7.19
N LEU A 254 26.61 -21.65 6.48
CA LEU A 254 27.17 -22.89 7.05
C LEU A 254 28.43 -22.59 7.89
#